data_AF-A0A3D6BQS1-F1
#
_entry.id   AF-A0A3D6BQS1-F1
#
_cell.length_a   1.000
_cell.length_b   1.000
_cell.length_c   1.000
_cell.angle_alpha   90.00
_cell.angle_beta   90.00
_cell.angle_gamma   90.00
#
_symmetry.space_group_name_H-M   'P 1'
#
loop_
_entity.id
_entity.type
_entity.pdbx_description
1 polymer ?
#
loop_
_entity_poly.entity_id
_entity_poly.type
_entity_poly.pdbx_seq_one_letter_code
_entity_poly.pdbx_strand_id
1 'polypeptide(L)'
;KEQFDVIVLIFAHFDPESRMAYHQQLCDYLKPNGKIILEGFSKKHLEYSKKNPAVGGPKNPDMLFSQEMILSDFKGFKTLLLQEQEVMLQEGE
;
A
#
# COMPACT_ATOMS: atom_id res chain seq x y z
N LYS A 1 -20.63 0.11 -6.46
CA LYS A 1 -19.70 1.05 -7.14
C LYS A 1 -20.06 2.48 -6.74
N GLU A 2 -19.11 3.40 -6.77
CA GLU A 2 -19.29 4.85 -6.49
C GLU A 2 -19.96 5.20 -5.14
N GLN A 3 -19.53 4.57 -4.05
CA GLN A 3 -20.10 4.78 -2.71
C GLN A 3 -19.25 5.67 -1.82
N PHE A 4 -17.94 5.70 -2.03
CA PHE A 4 -17.00 6.37 -1.13
C PHE A 4 -16.33 7.57 -1.79
N ASP A 5 -16.12 8.63 -1.01
CA ASP A 5 -15.34 9.80 -1.43
C ASP A 5 -13.84 9.54 -1.29
N VAL A 6 -13.44 8.74 -0.29
CA VAL A 6 -12.05 8.38 -0.02
C VAL A 6 -11.99 6.91 0.43
N ILE A 7 -11.00 6.18 -0.07
CA ILE A 7 -10.60 4.86 0.42
C ILE A 7 -9.16 4.97 0.95
N VAL A 8 -8.91 4.45 2.15
CA VAL A 8 -7.61 4.50 2.79
C VAL A 8 -7.16 3.09 3.14
N LEU A 9 -5.97 2.70 2.67
CA LEU A 9 -5.35 1.40 2.87
C LEU A 9 -4.09 1.60 3.71
N ILE A 10 -4.15 1.25 5.00
CA ILE A 10 -3.04 1.41 5.95
C ILE A 10 -2.51 0.03 6.31
N PHE A 11 -1.27 -0.26 5.93
CA PHE A 11 -0.61 -1.57 6.08
C PHE A 11 -1.45 -2.75 5.55
N ALA A 12 -2.30 -2.49 4.55
CA ALA A 12 -3.14 -3.50 3.91
C ALA A 12 -2.35 -4.22 2.82
N HIS A 13 -1.73 -5.34 3.18
CA HIS A 13 -0.97 -6.19 2.26
C HIS A 13 -1.85 -7.36 1.77
N PHE A 14 -2.02 -7.45 0.45
CA PHE A 14 -2.77 -8.52 -0.22
C PHE A 14 -1.83 -9.54 -0.87
N ASP A 15 -2.33 -10.75 -1.14
CA ASP A 15 -1.57 -11.76 -1.85
C ASP A 15 -1.10 -11.25 -3.22
N PRO A 16 0.13 -11.57 -3.68
CA PRO A 16 0.72 -10.94 -4.86
C PRO A 16 -0.10 -11.14 -6.14
N GLU A 17 -0.77 -12.29 -6.24
CA GLU A 17 -1.60 -12.69 -7.38
C GLU A 17 -2.93 -11.92 -7.44
N SER A 18 -3.48 -11.54 -6.29
CA SER A 18 -4.80 -10.88 -6.17
C SER A 18 -4.71 -9.38 -5.90
N ARG A 19 -3.55 -8.88 -5.45
CA ARG A 19 -3.30 -7.47 -5.09
C ARG A 19 -3.84 -6.48 -6.12
N MET A 20 -3.45 -6.64 -7.38
CA MET A 20 -3.86 -5.72 -8.44
C MET A 20 -5.37 -5.77 -8.67
N ALA A 21 -5.97 -6.96 -8.64
CA ALA A 21 -7.41 -7.13 -8.80
C ALA A 21 -8.19 -6.44 -7.65
N TYR A 22 -7.72 -6.59 -6.41
CA TYR A 22 -8.33 -5.93 -5.26
C TYR A 22 -8.15 -4.42 -5.27
N HIS A 23 -6.97 -3.91 -5.61
CA HIS A 23 -6.77 -2.46 -5.77
C HIS A 23 -7.73 -1.87 -6.81
N GLN A 24 -7.86 -2.51 -7.98
CA GLN A 24 -8.78 -2.08 -9.03
C GLN A 24 -10.25 -2.18 -8.59
N GLN A 25 -10.63 -3.27 -7.93
CA GLN A 25 -11.97 -3.44 -7.40
C GLN A 25 -12.33 -2.36 -6.35
N LEU A 26 -11.38 -1.98 -5.49
CA LEU A 26 -11.59 -0.90 -4.53
C LEU A 26 -11.77 0.44 -5.22
N CYS A 27 -10.98 0.71 -6.28
CA CYS A 27 -11.14 1.90 -7.11
C CYS A 27 -12.55 2.02 -7.71
N ASP A 28 -13.21 0.91 -8.07
CA ASP A 28 -14.60 0.92 -8.56
C ASP A 28 -15.64 1.39 -7.52
N TYR A 29 -15.29 1.39 -6.23
CA TYR A 29 -16.16 1.93 -5.18
C TYR A 29 -15.94 3.42 -4.92
N LEU A 30 -14.90 4.03 -5.50
CA LEU A 30 -14.72 5.47 -5.43
C LEU A 30 -15.73 6.18 -6.34
N LYS A 31 -16.31 7.27 -5.84
CA LYS A 31 -17.05 8.22 -6.67
C LYS A 31 -16.09 8.90 -7.67
N PRO A 32 -16.60 9.52 -8.76
CA PRO A 32 -15.78 10.37 -9.62
C PRO A 32 -15.03 11.44 -8.80
N ASN A 33 -13.74 11.62 -9.08
CA ASN A 33 -12.81 12.47 -8.31
C ASN A 33 -12.55 12.03 -6.87
N GLY A 34 -12.99 10.83 -6.47
CA GLY A 34 -12.63 10.22 -5.20
C GLY A 34 -11.12 9.97 -5.08
N LYS A 35 -10.64 9.82 -3.85
CA LYS A 35 -9.22 9.67 -3.55
C LYS A 35 -8.90 8.29 -2.98
N ILE A 36 -7.74 7.78 -3.33
CA ILE A 36 -7.15 6.62 -2.65
C ILE A 36 -5.86 7.04 -1.96
N ILE A 37 -5.68 6.56 -0.73
CA ILE A 37 -4.45 6.73 0.04
C ILE A 37 -3.97 5.33 0.41
N LEU A 38 -2.72 5.02 0.12
CA LEU A 38 -2.08 3.77 0.49
C LEU A 38 -0.80 4.06 1.27
N GLU A 39 -0.71 3.49 2.46
CA GLU A 39 0.48 3.42 3.29
C GLU A 39 0.82 1.95 3.52
N GLY A 40 2.08 1.56 3.31
CA GLY A 40 2.49 0.17 3.46
C GLY A 40 4.00 0.02 3.42
N PHE A 41 4.47 -1.16 3.82
CA PHE A 41 5.90 -1.44 3.88
C PHE A 41 6.50 -1.61 2.48
N SER A 42 7.60 -0.90 2.24
CA SER A 42 8.37 -1.08 1.02
C SER A 42 9.25 -2.33 1.09
N LYS A 43 9.71 -2.82 -0.06
CA LYS A 43 10.66 -3.95 -0.12
C LYS A 43 11.94 -3.72 0.69
N LYS A 44 12.34 -2.46 0.92
CA LYS A 44 13.50 -2.11 1.76
C LYS A 44 13.26 -2.42 3.25
N HIS A 45 12.01 -2.54 3.69
CA HIS A 45 11.64 -2.87 5.08
C HIS A 45 12.25 -4.19 5.56
N LEU A 46 12.50 -5.14 4.65
CA LEU A 46 13.12 -6.43 5.00
C LEU A 46 14.48 -6.28 5.69
N GLU A 47 15.27 -5.27 5.31
CA GLU A 47 16.56 -5.02 5.95
C GLU A 47 16.42 -4.53 7.40
N TYR A 48 15.33 -3.83 7.70
CA TYR A 48 15.00 -3.41 9.07
C TYR A 48 14.43 -4.57 9.88
N SER A 49 13.54 -5.38 9.31
CA SER A 49 12.95 -6.56 9.97
C SER A 49 14.02 -7.61 10.34
N LYS A 50 15.06 -7.77 9.51
CA LYS A 50 16.21 -8.64 9.83
C LYS A 50 17.02 -8.13 11.03
N LYS A 51 17.19 -6.81 11.17
CA LYS A 51 17.98 -6.18 12.24
C LYS A 51 17.19 -6.05 13.55
N ASN A 52 15.89 -5.83 13.45
CA ASN A 52 14.99 -5.71 14.59
C ASN A 52 13.73 -6.56 14.36
N PRO A 53 13.70 -7.82 14.84
CA PRO A 53 12.54 -8.69 14.69
C PRO A 53 11.26 -8.17 15.36
N ALA A 54 11.34 -7.13 16.20
CA ALA A 54 10.19 -6.52 16.85
C ALA A 54 9.43 -5.55 15.94
N VAL A 55 9.98 -5.12 14.78
CA VAL A 55 9.21 -4.32 13.83
C VAL A 55 8.19 -5.21 13.09
N GLY A 56 6.96 -4.71 12.94
CA GLY A 56 5.90 -5.40 12.23
C GLY A 56 6.12 -5.54 10.72
N GLY A 57 5.09 -6.02 10.03
CA GLY A 57 5.04 -6.10 8.57
C GLY A 57 5.37 -7.48 7.96
N PRO A 58 5.02 -7.70 6.68
CA PRO A 58 5.27 -8.97 6.01
C PRO A 58 6.75 -9.31 5.87
N LYS A 59 7.11 -10.57 6.13
CA LYS A 59 8.45 -11.11 5.89
C LYS A 59 8.65 -11.61 4.45
N ASN A 60 7.56 -11.82 3.73
CA ASN A 60 7.61 -12.23 2.32
C ASN A 60 7.82 -10.98 1.44
N PRO A 61 8.92 -10.88 0.66
CA PRO A 61 9.18 -9.76 -0.27
C PRO A 61 8.05 -9.52 -1.27
N ASP A 62 7.32 -10.56 -1.66
CA ASP A 62 6.27 -10.44 -2.68
C ASP A 62 5.01 -9.73 -2.14
N MET A 63 4.87 -9.68 -0.81
CA MET A 63 3.81 -8.94 -0.13
C MET A 63 4.14 -7.45 0.02
N LEU A 64 5.39 -7.04 -0.23
CA LEU A 64 5.87 -5.67 -0.02
C LEU A 64 5.81 -4.83 -1.30
N PHE A 65 5.72 -3.52 -1.13
CA PHE A 65 5.52 -2.61 -2.25
C PHE A 65 6.84 -2.05 -2.83
N SER A 66 6.79 -1.73 -4.12
CA SER A 66 7.71 -0.77 -4.77
C SER A 66 6.90 0.36 -5.39
N GLN A 67 7.55 1.50 -5.67
CA GLN A 67 6.87 2.65 -6.28
C GLN A 67 6.29 2.30 -7.66
N GLU A 68 7.00 1.48 -8.44
CA GLU A 68 6.56 1.01 -9.76
C GLU A 68 5.32 0.12 -9.67
N MET A 69 5.26 -0.75 -8.65
CA MET A 69 4.10 -1.60 -8.39
C MET A 69 2.86 -0.74 -8.08
N ILE A 70 3.01 0.27 -7.22
CA ILE A 70 1.92 1.19 -6.87
C ILE A 70 1.45 1.98 -8.10
N LEU A 71 2.37 2.51 -8.91
CA LEU A 71 2.02 3.22 -10.14
C LEU A 71 1.28 2.33 -11.14
N SER A 72 1.68 1.06 -11.24
CA SER A 72 1.00 0.08 -12.10
C SER A 72 -0.40 -0.25 -11.58
N ASP A 73 -0.52 -0.50 -10.27
CA ASP A 73 -1.77 -0.87 -9.62
C ASP A 73 -2.83 0.24 -9.72
N PHE A 74 -2.42 1.51 -9.84
CA PHE A 74 -3.32 2.66 -9.97
C PHE A 74 -3.18 3.40 -11.31
N LYS A 75 -2.79 2.68 -12.37
CA LYS A 75 -2.69 3.20 -13.75
C LYS A 75 -4.06 3.69 -14.24
N GLY A 76 -4.32 4.98 -14.08
CA GLY A 76 -5.64 5.60 -14.32
C GLY A 76 -5.96 6.72 -13.34
N PHE A 77 -5.24 6.76 -12.22
CA PHE A 77 -5.29 7.84 -11.26
C PHE A 77 -4.24 8.91 -11.57
N LYS A 78 -4.54 10.15 -11.17
CA LYS A 78 -3.55 11.21 -11.07
C LYS A 78 -2.79 11.05 -9.75
N THR A 79 -1.49 10.79 -9.82
CA THR A 79 -0.64 10.77 -8.63
C THR A 79 -0.54 12.17 -8.03
N LEU A 80 -1.04 12.33 -6.80
CA LEU A 80 -0.89 13.57 -6.03
C LEU A 80 0.39 13.55 -5.17
N LEU A 81 0.72 12.38 -4.61
CA LEU A 81 1.90 12.15 -3.80
C LEU A 81 2.33 10.68 -3.96
N LEU A 82 3.63 10.45 -4.15
CA LEU A 82 4.24 9.11 -4.11
C LEU A 82 5.61 9.26 -3.47
N GLN A 83 5.79 8.70 -2.28
CA GLN A 83 7.02 8.81 -1.51
C GLN A 83 7.33 7.47 -0.86
N GLU A 84 8.62 7.12 -0.86
CA GLU A 84 9.18 6.06 -0.02
C GLU A 84 10.07 6.77 1.00
N GLN A 85 9.82 6.57 2.29
CA GLN A 85 10.54 7.24 3.37
C GLN A 85 10.81 6.27 4.51
N GLU A 86 11.93 6.50 5.20
CA GLU A 86 12.22 5.83 6.47
C GLU A 86 11.55 6.61 7.60
N VAL A 87 10.76 5.92 8.42
CA VAL A 87 10.03 6.52 9.54
C VAL A 87 10.20 5.67 10.79
N MET A 88 10.19 6.31 11.95
CA MET A 88 10.08 5.62 13.23
C MET A 88 8.61 5.31 13.49
N LEU A 89 8.25 4.03 13.45
CA LEU A 89 6.92 3.56 13.79
C LEU A 89 6.89 3.18 15.28
N GLN A 90 5.89 3.70 16.00
CA GLN A 90 5.51 3.26 17.34
C GLN A 90 4.16 2.54 17.20
N GLU A 91 4.22 1.29 16.75
CA GLU A 91 3.07 0.39 16.78
C GLU A 91 2.78 0.11 18.27
N GLY A 92 1.50 0.21 18.69
CA GLY A 92 1.11 0.13 20.10
C GLY A 92 1.54 -1.17 20.79
N GLU A 93 1.46 -1.20 22.12
CA GLU A 93 1.73 -2.40 22.94
C GLU A 93 0.70 -3.52 22.74
#